data_AF-A0A4Q2U146-F1
#
_entry.id   AF-A0A4Q2U146-F1
#
_cell.length_a   1.000
_cell.length_b   1.000
_cell.length_c   1.000
_cell.angle_alpha   90.00
_cell.angle_beta   90.00
_cell.angle_gamma   90.00
#
_symmetry.space_group_name_H-M   'P 1'
#
loop_
_entity.id
_entity.type
_entity.pdbx_description
1 polymer ?
#
loop_
_entity_poly.entity_id
_entity_poly.type
_entity_poly.pdbx_seq_one_letter_code
_entity_poly.pdbx_strand_id
1 'polypeptide(L)' 'AAGPFALFFLAEYANIIIINTLSVVLFIGSTHSFIPELSTVLLILKAALLTAVFI' A
#
# COMPACT_ATOMS: atom_id res chain seq x y z
N ALA A 1 20.97 -20.95 1.27
CA ALA A 1 21.02 -19.98 2.38
C ALA A 1 20.38 -18.61 2.06
N ALA A 2 19.71 -18.41 0.91
CA ALA A 2 19.03 -17.14 0.58
C ALA A 2 17.59 -17.02 1.15
N GLY A 3 17.01 -18.11 1.65
CA GLY A 3 15.62 -18.16 2.12
C GLY A 3 15.30 -17.19 3.27
N PRO A 4 16.04 -17.22 4.39
CA PRO A 4 15.74 -16.34 5.54
C PRO A 4 15.97 -14.85 5.24
N PHE A 5 17.03 -14.52 4.48
CA PHE A 5 17.33 -13.14 4.11
C PHE A 5 16.30 -12.55 3.14
N ALA A 6 15.81 -13.34 2.18
CA ALA A 6 14.74 -12.90 1.28
C ALA A 6 13.44 -12.60 2.04
N LEU A 7 13.14 -13.37 3.09
CA LEU A 7 11.97 -13.12 3.94
C LEU A 7 12.11 -11.82 4.74
N PHE A 8 13.31 -11.44 5.19
CA PHE A 8 13.53 -10.16 5.86
C PHE A 8 13.30 -8.98 4.92
N PHE A 9 13.88 -9.01 3.70
CA PHE A 9 13.62 -7.94 2.72
C PHE A 9 12.15 -7.87 2.33
N LEU A 10 11.51 -9.02 2.10
CA LEU A 10 10.08 -9.07 1.79
C LEU A 10 9.23 -8.47 2.92
N ALA A 11 9.55 -8.80 4.18
CA ALA A 11 8.86 -8.25 5.34
C ALA A 11 9.03 -6.73 5.45
N GLU A 12 10.22 -6.21 5.17
CA GLU A 12 10.48 -4.76 5.17
C GLU A 12 9.67 -4.03 4.10
N TYR A 13 9.67 -4.51 2.86
CA TYR A 13 8.87 -3.92 1.78
C TYR A 13 7.37 -4.02 2.05
N ALA A 14 6.91 -5.15 2.61
CA ALA A 14 5.51 -5.32 3.02
C ALA A 14 5.12 -4.30 4.09
N ASN A 15 5.98 -4.04 5.07
CA ASN A 15 5.73 -3.06 6.11
C ASN A 15 5.58 -1.64 5.53
N ILE A 16 6.44 -1.26 4.59
CA ILE A 16 6.34 0.07 3.92
C ILE A 16 5.01 0.21 3.18
N ILE A 17 4.63 -0.81 2.41
CA ILE A 17 3.36 -0.80 1.66
C ILE A 17 2.15 -0.73 2.61
N ILE A 18 2.17 -1.48 3.72
CA ILE A 18 1.11 -1.48 4.74
C ILE A 18 0.97 -0.10 5.38
N ILE A 19 2.09 0.51 5.79
CA ILE A 19 2.09 1.83 6.43
C ILE A 19 1.53 2.89 5.46
N ASN A 20 1.91 2.85 4.19
CA ASN A 20 1.42 3.79 3.19
C ASN A 20 -0.06 3.57 2.85
N THR A 21 -0.52 2.32 2.79
CA THR A 21 -1.95 1.99 2.60
C THR A 21 -2.78 2.52 3.76
N LEU A 22 -2.31 2.33 5.00
CA LEU A 22 -2.99 2.79 6.21
C LEU A 22 -3.00 4.33 6.27
N SER A 23 -1.92 4.99 5.86
CA SER A 23 -1.85 6.45 5.74
C SER A 23 -2.84 7.00 4.72
N VAL A 24 -2.99 6.34 3.57
CA VAL A 24 -4.01 6.71 2.56
C VAL A 24 -5.42 6.57 3.13
N VAL A 25 -5.71 5.49 3.85
CA VAL A 25 -7.03 5.28 4.47
C VAL A 25 -7.34 6.36 5.51
N LEU A 26 -6.39 6.69 6.38
CA LEU A 26 -6.60 7.66 7.46
C LEU A 26 -6.62 9.12 6.99
N PHE A 27 -5.72 9.52 6.09
CA PHE A 27 -5.52 10.94 5.74
C PHE A 27 -6.12 11.36 4.40
N ILE A 28 -6.18 10.46 3.41
CA ILE A 28 -6.61 10.78 2.05
C ILE A 28 -8.03 10.21 1.76
N GLY A 29 -8.48 9.25 2.57
CA GLY A 29 -9.81 8.65 2.50
C GLY A 29 -10.04 7.76 1.27
N SER A 30 -10.95 6.80 1.44
CA SER A 30 -11.51 6.02 0.33
C SER A 30 -12.59 6.85 -0.37
N THR A 31 -12.49 6.97 -1.70
CA THR A 31 -13.60 7.45 -2.51
C THR A 31 -14.67 6.37 -2.51
N HIS A 32 -15.81 6.65 -1.86
CA HIS A 32 -16.94 5.74 -1.78
C HIS A 32 -17.68 5.74 -3.13
N SER A 33 -17.18 4.93 -4.06
CA SER A 33 -17.84 4.69 -5.35
C SER A 33 -19.00 3.70 -5.17
N PHE A 34 -20.08 3.85 -5.94
CA PHE A 34 -21.17 2.84 -5.99
C PHE A 34 -20.69 1.46 -6.47
N ILE A 35 -19.52 1.42 -7.11
CA ILE A 35 -18.84 0.22 -7.59
C ILE A 35 -17.65 -0.02 -6.63
N PRO A 36 -17.71 -1.06 -5.77
CA PRO A 36 -16.69 -1.31 -4.76
C PRO A 36 -15.32 -1.62 -5.37
N GLU A 37 -15.26 -2.24 -6.55
CA GLU A 37 -14.01 -2.51 -7.28
C GLU A 37 -13.30 -1.20 -7.68
N LEU A 38 -14.06 -0.16 -8.00
CA LEU A 38 -13.47 1.13 -8.34
C LEU A 38 -12.89 1.81 -7.09
N SER A 39 -13.56 1.65 -5.94
CA SER A 39 -13.05 2.16 -4.66
C SER A 39 -11.74 1.50 -4.26
N THR A 40 -11.61 0.18 -4.42
CA THR A 40 -10.37 -0.54 -4.11
C THR A 40 -9.23 -0.18 -5.07
N VAL A 41 -9.52 -0.05 -6.37
CA VAL A 41 -8.52 0.36 -7.37
C VAL A 41 -7.99 1.78 -7.07
N LEU A 42 -8.87 2.73 -6.75
CA LEU A 42 -8.47 4.09 -6.42
C LEU A 42 -7.66 4.16 -5.12
N LEU A 43 -7.99 3.34 -4.13
CA LEU A 43 -7.24 3.24 -2.88
C LEU A 43 -5.82 2.68 -3.12
N ILE A 44 -5.71 1.60 -3.89
CA ILE A 44 -4.40 1.01 -4.23
C ILE A 44 -3.57 1.97 -5.08
N LEU A 45 -4.19 2.68 -6.03
CA LEU A 45 -3.49 3.68 -6.85
C LEU A 45 -2.91 4.81 -5.97
N LYS A 46 -3.69 5.32 -5.02
CA LYS A 46 -3.22 6.33 -4.06
C LYS A 46 -2.07 5.81 -3.19
N ALA A 47 -2.16 4.57 -2.72
CA ALA A 47 -1.10 3.94 -1.94
C ALA A 47 0.18 3.74 -2.75
N ALA A 48 0.05 3.31 -4.02
CA ALA A 48 1.17 3.14 -4.95
C ALA A 48 1.88 4.47 -5.26
N LEU A 49 1.12 5.55 -5.47
CA LEU A 49 1.69 6.89 -5.63
C LEU A 49 2.45 7.34 -4.38
N LEU A 50 1.89 7.11 -3.19
CA LEU A 50 2.55 7.47 -1.94
C LEU A 50 3.84 6.66 -1.71
N THR A 51 3.82 5.35 -2.03
CA THR A 51 5.02 4.51 -1.99
C THR A 51 6.09 4.99 -2.97
N ALA A 52 5.72 5.39 -4.20
CA ALA A 52 6.68 5.83 -5.21
C ALA A 52 7.32 7.19 -4.92
N VAL A 53 6.73 7.99 -4.03
CA VAL A 53 7.28 9.29 -3.59
C VAL A 53 8.21 9.13 -2.38
N PHE A 54 7.95 8.15 -1.52
CA PHE A 54 8.70 7.94 -0.27
C PHE A 54 9.78 6.84 -0.33
N ILE A 55 9.69 5.93 -1.29
CA ILE A 55 10.74 4.96 -1.66
C ILE A 55 11.66 5.60 -2.69
#